data_AF-A0A6B9KKY8-F1
#
_entry.id   AF-A0A6B9KKY8-F1
#
_cell.length_a   1.000
_cell.length_b   1.000
_cell.length_c   1.000
_cell.angle_alpha   90.00
_cell.angle_beta   90.00
_cell.angle_gamma   90.00
#
_symmetry.space_group_name_H-M   'P 1'
#
loop_
_entity.id
_entity.type
_entity.pdbx_description
1 polymer ?
#
loop_
_entity_poly.entity_id
_entity_poly.type
_entity_poly.pdbx_seq_one_letter_code
_entity_poly.pdbx_strand_id
1 'polypeptide(L)'
;RVRIFLGPKYDHLSNEIRISDLRRLMIELDTFEFELQPGENVIERRSIDSSVTVSKQKDLKTLLTGEGANEFRDEYCSCGWPDHLLIPKGKDYGMVFSVFVMITDYFLDTVYDHGKDGSCSDAVSYCGAKDQLFPDKRAMGFPFDRDIREYSLQEWLLPNMGVQDVKIKHVGLAEK
;
A
#
# COMPACT_ATOMS: atom_id res chain seq x y z
N ARG A 1 -6.25 11.09 -5.97
CA ARG A 1 -5.51 9.85 -5.62
C ARG A 1 -6.24 9.13 -4.51
N VAL A 2 -6.23 7.80 -4.56
CA VAL A 2 -6.78 6.92 -3.53
C VAL A 2 -5.59 6.33 -2.77
N ARG A 3 -5.63 6.40 -1.44
CA ARG A 3 -4.58 5.89 -0.54
C ARG A 3 -5.21 4.87 0.39
N ILE A 4 -4.61 3.69 0.49
CA ILE A 4 -5.12 2.59 1.29
C ILE A 4 -4.05 2.18 2.30
N PHE A 5 -4.43 2.14 3.57
CA PHE A 5 -3.57 1.70 4.67
C PHE A 5 -4.26 0.62 5.49
N LEU A 6 -3.47 -0.15 6.22
CA LEU A 6 -3.91 -1.21 7.11
C LEU A 6 -3.21 -1.10 8.45
N GLY A 7 -3.96 -1.18 9.55
CA GLY A 7 -3.38 -1.22 10.90
C GLY A 7 -4.11 -2.20 11.82
N PRO A 8 -3.42 -2.74 12.84
CA PRO A 8 -4.08 -3.59 13.83
C PRO A 8 -5.07 -2.79 14.67
N LYS A 9 -6.27 -3.33 14.93
CA LYS A 9 -7.24 -2.64 15.78
C LYS A 9 -6.92 -2.73 17.28
N TYR A 10 -6.35 -3.87 17.68
CA TYR A 10 -6.10 -4.20 19.07
C TYR A 10 -4.61 -4.45 19.35
N ASP A 11 -4.16 -4.08 20.54
CA ASP A 11 -2.83 -4.43 21.05
C ASP A 11 -2.77 -5.91 21.50
N HIS A 12 -1.61 -6.32 22.04
CA HIS A 12 -1.38 -7.68 22.53
C HIS A 12 -2.18 -8.03 23.80
N LEU A 13 -2.71 -7.03 24.51
CA LEU A 13 -3.56 -7.16 25.69
C LEU A 13 -5.06 -7.05 25.34
N SER A 14 -5.39 -6.96 24.05
CA SER A 14 -6.75 -6.78 23.52
C SER A 14 -7.39 -5.42 23.81
N ASN A 15 -6.59 -4.39 24.13
CA ASN A 15 -7.08 -3.03 24.18
C ASN A 15 -7.12 -2.42 22.77
N GLU A 16 -8.11 -1.58 22.51
CA GLU A 16 -8.17 -0.81 21.27
C GLU A 16 -7.01 0.20 21.22
N ILE A 17 -6.29 0.23 20.11
CA ILE A 17 -5.12 1.09 19.94
C ILE A 17 -5.59 2.51 19.65
N ARG A 18 -5.07 3.48 20.42
CA ARG A 18 -5.31 4.90 20.16
C ARG A 18 -4.70 5.31 18.82
N ILE A 19 -5.37 6.21 18.11
CA ILE A 19 -4.88 6.65 16.79
C ILE A 19 -3.46 7.25 16.83
N SER A 20 -3.11 7.93 17.94
CA SER A 20 -1.77 8.48 18.16
C SER A 20 -0.65 7.43 18.10
N ASP A 21 -0.94 6.19 18.53
CA ASP A 21 -0.01 5.06 18.47
C ASP A 21 -0.21 4.25 17.18
N LEU A 22 -1.47 4.06 16.79
CA LEU A 22 -1.85 3.33 15.58
C LEU A 22 -1.21 3.92 14.33
N ARG A 23 -1.05 5.25 14.24
CA ARG A 23 -0.40 5.91 13.09
C ARG A 23 0.96 5.31 12.72
N ARG A 24 1.70 4.79 13.71
CA ARG A 24 3.03 4.18 13.53
C ARG A 24 2.97 2.71 13.08
N LEU A 25 1.79 2.11 13.15
CA LEU A 25 1.49 0.73 12.80
C LEU A 25 0.71 0.61 11.49
N MET A 26 0.29 1.75 10.92
CA MET A 26 -0.38 1.80 9.62
C MET A 26 0.63 1.49 8.52
N ILE A 27 0.44 0.36 7.84
CA ILE A 27 1.20 0.00 6.65
C ILE A 27 0.43 0.45 5.40
N GLU A 28 1.14 0.97 4.41
CA GLU A 28 0.55 1.27 3.11
C GLU A 28 0.23 -0.04 2.38
N LEU A 29 -0.98 -0.17 1.85
CA LEU A 29 -1.38 -1.27 0.98
C LEU A 29 -1.34 -0.89 -0.49
N ASP A 30 -1.74 0.33 -0.83
CA ASP A 30 -1.80 0.80 -2.22
C ASP A 30 -2.01 2.32 -2.28
N THR A 31 -1.45 2.95 -3.30
CA THR A 31 -1.71 4.34 -3.68
C THR A 31 -1.85 4.43 -5.19
N PHE A 32 -3.02 4.87 -5.67
CA PHE A 32 -3.29 4.93 -7.11
C PHE A 32 -4.16 6.12 -7.51
N GLU A 33 -4.26 6.33 -8.83
CA GLU A 33 -5.04 7.39 -9.44
C GLU A 33 -6.39 6.85 -9.90
N PHE A 34 -7.43 7.65 -9.70
CA PHE A 34 -8.78 7.34 -10.16
C PHE A 34 -9.49 8.64 -10.54
N GLU A 35 -10.10 8.66 -11.72
CA GLU A 35 -10.88 9.78 -12.21
C GLU A 35 -12.33 9.64 -11.75
N LEU A 36 -12.78 10.53 -10.87
CA LEU A 36 -14.15 10.55 -10.35
C LEU A 36 -15.08 11.30 -11.29
N GLN A 37 -16.20 10.68 -11.65
CA GLN A 37 -17.29 11.35 -12.35
C GLN A 37 -18.22 12.05 -11.37
N PRO A 38 -18.94 13.12 -11.75
CA PRO A 38 -19.96 13.71 -10.90
C PRO A 38 -21.04 12.68 -10.51
N GLY A 39 -21.28 12.52 -9.21
CA GLY A 39 -22.26 11.57 -8.67
C GLY A 39 -21.62 10.38 -7.95
N GLU A 40 -22.34 9.26 -7.91
CA GLU A 40 -21.88 8.03 -7.26
C GLU A 40 -20.84 7.31 -8.14
N ASN A 41 -19.72 6.91 -7.54
CA ASN A 41 -18.65 6.16 -8.21
C ASN A 41 -18.37 4.89 -7.41
N VAL A 42 -18.17 3.79 -8.13
CA VAL A 42 -17.68 2.52 -7.56
C VAL A 42 -16.25 2.30 -8.06
N ILE A 43 -15.32 2.18 -7.12
CA ILE A 43 -13.89 2.00 -7.42
C ILE A 43 -13.54 0.54 -7.12
N GLU A 44 -13.15 -0.21 -8.16
CA GLU A 44 -12.63 -1.57 -8.02
C GLU A 44 -11.12 -1.59 -8.25
N ARG A 45 -10.39 -2.21 -7.31
CA ARG A 45 -8.93 -2.31 -7.35
C ARG A 45 -8.51 -3.71 -6.94
N ARG A 46 -7.73 -4.38 -7.78
CA ARG A 46 -7.22 -5.73 -7.48
C ARG A 46 -5.95 -5.61 -6.63
N SER A 47 -5.77 -6.53 -5.69
CA SER A 47 -4.59 -6.55 -4.82
C SER A 47 -3.27 -6.68 -5.60
N ILE A 48 -3.29 -7.42 -6.71
CA ILE A 48 -2.13 -7.64 -7.59
C ILE A 48 -1.64 -6.38 -8.30
N ASP A 49 -2.45 -5.32 -8.34
CA ASP A 49 -2.09 -4.04 -8.95
C ASP A 49 -1.49 -3.07 -7.92
N SER A 50 -1.25 -3.51 -6.68
CA SER A 50 -0.74 -2.68 -5.59
C SER A 50 0.56 -1.96 -5.96
N SER A 51 0.59 -0.65 -5.71
CA SER A 51 1.77 0.20 -5.90
C SER A 51 2.93 -0.07 -4.93
N VAL A 52 2.70 -0.95 -3.94
CA VAL A 52 3.67 -1.34 -2.92
C VAL A 52 4.46 -2.57 -3.38
N THR A 53 3.84 -3.45 -4.16
CA THR A 53 4.36 -4.78 -4.47
C THR A 53 4.91 -4.90 -5.89
N VAL A 54 5.86 -5.82 -6.09
CA VAL A 54 6.34 -6.16 -7.43
C VAL A 54 5.51 -7.30 -8.02
N SER A 55 4.98 -7.09 -9.23
CA SER A 55 4.12 -8.03 -9.95
C SER A 55 4.80 -9.35 -10.33
N LYS A 56 6.13 -9.36 -10.50
CA LYS A 56 6.94 -10.55 -10.84
C LYS A 56 8.31 -10.54 -10.18
N GLN A 57 8.55 -11.50 -9.28
CA GLN A 57 9.91 -11.85 -8.85
C GLN A 57 10.43 -12.96 -9.77
N LYS A 58 11.60 -12.77 -10.39
CA LYS A 58 12.22 -13.81 -11.22
C LYS A 58 12.76 -14.93 -10.31
N ASP A 59 12.31 -16.15 -10.52
CA ASP A 59 12.81 -17.32 -9.79
C ASP A 59 14.26 -17.62 -10.15
N LEU A 60 15.03 -18.13 -9.19
CA LEU A 60 16.44 -18.52 -9.40
C LEU A 60 16.59 -19.49 -10.60
N LYS A 61 15.63 -20.40 -10.80
CA LYS A 61 15.64 -21.34 -11.93
C LYS A 61 15.57 -20.61 -13.28
N THR A 62 14.70 -19.60 -13.38
CA THR A 62 14.52 -18.78 -14.58
C THR A 62 15.75 -17.90 -14.84
N LEU A 63 16.39 -17.40 -13.79
CA LEU A 63 17.63 -16.63 -13.90
C LEU A 63 18.79 -17.53 -14.40
N LEU A 64 18.88 -18.76 -13.90
CA LEU A 64 19.91 -19.72 -14.31
C LEU A 64 19.77 -20.19 -15.77
N THR A 65 18.57 -20.14 -16.35
CA THR A 65 18.34 -20.44 -17.79
C THR A 65 18.73 -19.28 -18.71
N GLY A 66 19.16 -18.13 -18.16
CA GLY A 66 19.57 -16.96 -18.93
C GLY A 66 18.41 -16.15 -19.52
N GLU A 67 17.16 -16.45 -19.14
CA GLU A 67 16.00 -15.65 -19.53
C GLU A 67 16.08 -14.28 -18.83
N GLY A 68 16.34 -13.23 -19.62
CA GLY A 68 16.49 -11.85 -19.12
C GLY A 68 17.94 -11.39 -18.88
N ALA A 69 18.96 -12.19 -19.24
CA ALA A 69 20.37 -11.83 -19.05
C ALA A 69 20.87 -10.65 -19.93
N ASN A 70 20.12 -10.27 -20.96
CA ASN A 70 20.44 -9.12 -21.82
C ASN A 70 19.85 -7.78 -21.32
N GLU A 71 19.12 -7.79 -20.21
CA GLU A 71 18.42 -6.62 -19.68
C GLU A 71 19.20 -6.03 -18.49
N PHE A 72 20.33 -5.36 -18.77
CA PHE A 72 21.02 -4.46 -17.80
C PHE A 72 20.13 -3.31 -17.26
N ARG A 73 18.82 -3.31 -17.58
CA ARG A 73 17.83 -2.33 -17.16
C ARG A 73 17.02 -2.76 -15.92
N ASP A 74 17.16 -4.01 -15.46
CA ASP A 74 16.17 -4.69 -14.60
C ASP A 74 16.41 -4.71 -13.08
N GLU A 75 17.58 -4.28 -12.58
CA GLU A 75 17.82 -4.31 -11.12
C GLU A 75 16.81 -3.43 -10.37
N TYR A 76 16.49 -2.26 -10.93
CA TYR A 76 15.47 -1.37 -10.37
C TYR A 76 14.06 -1.99 -10.40
N CYS A 77 13.77 -2.78 -11.43
CA CYS A 77 12.49 -3.48 -11.58
C CYS A 77 12.29 -4.59 -10.54
N SER A 78 13.36 -4.97 -9.84
CA SER A 78 13.31 -5.92 -8.73
C SER A 78 13.07 -5.22 -7.38
N CYS A 79 13.11 -3.89 -7.32
CA CYS A 79 12.81 -3.14 -6.11
C CYS A 79 11.29 -3.13 -5.90
N GLY A 80 10.87 -3.64 -4.74
CA GLY A 80 9.52 -3.49 -4.21
C GLY A 80 9.18 -4.61 -3.24
N TRP A 81 8.03 -4.50 -2.58
CA TRP A 81 7.63 -5.47 -1.58
C TRP A 81 7.19 -6.78 -2.26
N PRO A 82 7.50 -7.96 -1.70
CA PRO A 82 6.97 -9.21 -2.26
C PRO A 82 5.44 -9.25 -2.15
N ASP A 83 4.75 -9.57 -3.25
CA ASP A 83 3.27 -9.62 -3.31
C ASP A 83 2.66 -10.54 -2.23
N HIS A 84 3.28 -11.71 -2.01
CA HIS A 84 2.84 -12.67 -0.99
C HIS A 84 3.05 -12.19 0.47
N LEU A 85 3.65 -11.02 0.68
CA LEU A 85 3.82 -10.37 1.98
C LEU A 85 2.99 -9.09 2.12
N LEU A 86 2.11 -8.75 1.15
CA LEU A 86 1.33 -7.50 1.15
C LEU A 86 0.55 -7.26 2.45
N ILE A 87 0.03 -8.32 3.06
CA ILE A 87 -0.71 -8.23 4.33
C ILE A 87 -0.01 -8.99 5.46
N PRO A 88 -0.18 -8.58 6.73
CA PRO A 88 0.36 -9.31 7.87
C PRO A 88 -0.22 -10.72 7.95
N LYS A 89 0.56 -11.66 8.48
CA LYS A 89 0.16 -13.07 8.66
C LYS A 89 -1.19 -13.23 9.39
N GLY A 90 -1.46 -12.40 10.38
CA GLY A 90 -2.60 -12.55 11.27
C GLY A 90 -2.46 -13.77 12.21
N LYS A 91 -3.59 -14.31 12.67
CA LYS A 91 -3.66 -15.46 13.59
C LYS A 91 -4.68 -16.49 13.09
N ASP A 92 -4.59 -17.73 13.56
CA ASP A 92 -5.47 -18.81 13.10
C ASP A 92 -6.94 -18.61 13.53
N TYR A 93 -7.19 -17.91 14.64
CA TYR A 93 -8.54 -17.51 15.05
C TYR A 93 -9.03 -16.20 14.38
N GLY A 94 -8.15 -15.58 13.59
CA GLY A 94 -8.31 -14.31 12.90
C GLY A 94 -8.09 -13.09 13.79
N MET A 95 -7.33 -12.14 13.27
CA MET A 95 -6.99 -10.88 13.91
C MET A 95 -7.71 -9.74 13.20
N VAL A 96 -8.26 -8.78 13.97
CA VAL A 96 -8.99 -7.64 13.42
C VAL A 96 -8.01 -6.52 13.08
N PHE A 97 -8.11 -6.04 11.85
CA PHE A 97 -7.39 -4.90 11.34
C PHE A 97 -8.38 -3.85 10.82
N SER A 98 -7.99 -2.60 10.87
CA SER A 98 -8.74 -1.49 10.28
C SER A 98 -8.11 -1.13 8.94
N VAL A 99 -8.87 -1.29 7.86
CA VAL A 99 -8.53 -0.78 6.53
C VAL A 99 -8.97 0.68 6.49
N PHE A 100 -8.01 1.56 6.26
CA PHE A 100 -8.25 2.99 6.11
C PHE A 100 -8.09 3.38 4.64
N VAL A 101 -9.03 4.17 4.13
CA VAL A 101 -9.00 4.71 2.77
C VAL A 101 -9.12 6.23 2.84
N MET A 102 -8.29 6.94 2.07
CA MET A 102 -8.37 8.39 1.92
C MET A 102 -8.31 8.76 0.43
N ILE A 103 -9.15 9.71 0.03
CA ILE A 103 -9.13 10.29 -1.31
C ILE A 103 -8.58 11.71 -1.24
N THR A 104 -7.54 12.00 -2.02
CA THR A 104 -6.90 13.32 -2.11
C THR A 104 -6.97 13.89 -3.53
N ASP A 105 -6.84 15.20 -3.65
CA ASP A 105 -6.81 15.89 -4.95
C ASP A 105 -5.54 15.54 -5.74
N TYR A 106 -5.71 14.97 -6.93
CA TYR A 106 -4.61 14.61 -7.82
C TYR A 106 -3.73 15.80 -8.22
N PHE A 107 -4.32 16.96 -8.53
CA PHE A 107 -3.57 18.11 -9.03
C PHE A 107 -2.68 18.74 -7.95
N LEU A 108 -3.10 18.63 -6.68
CA LEU A 108 -2.31 19.08 -5.54
C LEU A 108 -1.20 18.09 -5.16
N ASP A 109 -1.43 16.80 -5.41
CA ASP A 109 -0.50 15.74 -5.03
C ASP A 109 0.55 15.45 -6.12
N THR A 110 0.29 15.72 -7.40
CA THR A 110 1.17 15.27 -8.48
C THR A 110 2.42 16.14 -8.67
N VAL A 111 3.58 15.51 -8.85
CA VAL A 111 4.82 16.15 -9.33
C VAL A 111 4.86 16.08 -10.85
N TYR A 112 4.94 17.25 -11.52
CA TYR A 112 5.05 17.34 -12.98
C TYR A 112 6.51 17.20 -13.43
N ASP A 113 7.08 16.01 -13.21
CA ASP A 113 8.35 15.61 -13.80
C ASP A 113 8.17 14.23 -14.43
N HIS A 114 7.90 14.24 -15.73
CA HIS A 114 7.68 13.03 -16.50
C HIS A 114 9.02 12.61 -17.09
N GLY A 115 9.78 11.80 -16.36
CA GLY A 115 11.02 11.23 -16.88
C GLY A 115 10.78 10.44 -18.17
N LYS A 116 11.87 10.20 -18.88
CA LYS A 116 11.85 9.46 -20.15
C LYS A 116 11.80 7.97 -19.81
N ASP A 117 10.72 7.31 -20.23
CA ASP A 117 10.45 5.87 -20.12
C ASP A 117 9.87 5.40 -18.78
N GLY A 118 8.58 5.05 -18.78
CA GLY A 118 7.84 4.46 -17.67
C GLY A 118 8.13 2.97 -17.45
N SER A 119 9.40 2.55 -17.53
CA SER A 119 9.77 1.17 -17.20
C SER A 119 9.78 0.99 -15.69
N CYS A 120 9.06 -0.01 -15.18
CA CYS A 120 9.12 -0.49 -13.80
C CYS A 120 8.54 0.49 -12.76
N SER A 121 7.32 0.95 -13.04
CA SER A 121 6.51 1.80 -12.15
C SER A 121 5.51 1.03 -11.29
N ASP A 122 5.67 -0.28 -11.12
CA ASP A 122 4.71 -1.10 -10.36
C ASP A 122 4.85 -0.88 -8.85
N ALA A 123 6.08 -0.75 -8.33
CA ALA A 123 6.36 -0.67 -6.89
C ALA A 123 6.75 0.73 -6.41
N VAL A 124 6.11 1.76 -6.96
CA VAL A 124 6.52 3.16 -6.79
C VAL A 124 6.40 3.64 -5.35
N SER A 125 5.49 3.08 -4.54
CA SER A 125 5.31 3.52 -3.15
C SER A 125 6.59 3.42 -2.33
N TYR A 126 7.37 2.34 -2.47
CA TYR A 126 8.60 2.13 -1.69
C TYR A 126 9.88 2.36 -2.48
N CYS A 127 9.85 2.24 -3.81
CA CYS A 127 11.04 2.33 -4.64
C CYS A 127 11.15 3.63 -5.43
N GLY A 128 10.07 4.42 -5.50
CA GLY A 128 9.97 5.57 -6.38
C GLY A 128 9.85 5.16 -7.85
N ALA A 129 10.18 6.08 -8.75
CA ALA A 129 10.33 5.80 -10.17
C ALA A 129 11.79 6.03 -10.60
N LYS A 130 12.30 5.17 -11.48
CA LYS A 130 13.70 5.22 -11.92
C LYS A 130 13.98 6.53 -12.65
N ASP A 131 15.05 7.21 -12.26
CA ASP A 131 15.51 8.46 -12.88
C ASP A 131 14.41 9.56 -12.94
N GLN A 132 13.47 9.50 -11.99
CA GLN A 132 12.30 10.37 -11.89
C GLN A 132 12.12 10.87 -10.45
N LEU A 133 11.48 12.02 -10.30
CA LEU A 133 10.99 12.45 -8.99
C LEU A 133 9.90 11.50 -8.48
N PHE A 134 9.80 11.38 -7.15
CA PHE A 134 8.69 10.68 -6.53
C PHE A 134 7.37 11.32 -6.97
N PRO A 135 6.38 10.56 -7.47
CA PRO A 135 5.23 11.14 -8.18
C PRO A 135 4.21 11.81 -7.26
N ASP A 136 4.44 11.78 -5.94
CA ASP A 136 3.57 12.34 -4.92
C ASP A 136 4.30 13.42 -4.10
N LYS A 137 3.72 14.63 -4.05
CA LYS A 137 4.22 15.78 -3.30
C LYS A 137 4.02 15.64 -1.79
N ARG A 138 3.11 14.76 -1.35
CA ARG A 138 2.87 14.54 0.08
C ARG A 138 4.06 13.82 0.70
N ALA A 139 4.23 14.00 2.01
CA ALA A 139 5.22 13.23 2.76
C ALA A 139 4.90 11.73 2.64
N MET A 140 5.93 10.89 2.51
CA MET A 140 5.76 9.44 2.55
C MET A 140 5.11 9.05 3.88
N GLY A 141 4.02 8.28 3.82
CA GLY A 141 3.20 7.93 4.97
C GLY A 141 2.07 8.90 5.29
N PHE A 142 1.87 9.98 4.52
CA PHE A 142 0.70 10.85 4.65
C PHE A 142 -0.60 10.04 4.51
N PRO A 143 -1.61 10.22 5.40
CA PRO A 143 -1.73 11.25 6.45
C PRO A 143 -1.19 10.88 7.84
N PHE A 144 -0.55 9.73 8.02
CA PHE A 144 -0.07 9.21 9.31
C PHE A 144 1.34 9.65 9.70
N ASP A 145 2.01 10.44 8.85
CA ASP A 145 3.36 10.99 9.07
C ASP A 145 3.43 11.95 10.28
N ARG A 146 2.31 12.57 10.64
CA ARG A 146 2.22 13.58 11.71
C ARG A 146 1.50 13.05 12.95
N ASP A 147 1.70 13.74 14.07
CA ASP A 147 0.98 13.43 15.31
C ASP A 147 -0.52 13.73 15.19
N ILE A 148 -1.33 12.84 15.76
CA ILE A 148 -2.80 12.89 15.77
C ILE A 148 -3.26 13.00 17.22
N ARG A 149 -4.18 13.93 17.51
CA ARG A 149 -4.58 14.31 18.88
C ARG A 149 -5.86 13.63 19.33
N GLU A 150 -6.69 13.24 18.38
CA GLU A 150 -7.93 12.52 18.56
C GLU A 150 -7.68 11.16 19.24
N TYR A 151 -8.72 10.58 19.84
CA TYR A 151 -8.55 9.34 20.59
C TYR A 151 -8.65 8.11 19.67
N SER A 152 -9.61 8.13 18.76
CA SER A 152 -9.96 7.01 17.88
C SER A 152 -9.83 7.38 16.39
N LEU A 153 -9.78 6.36 15.53
CA LEU A 153 -9.83 6.55 14.08
C LEU A 153 -11.12 7.24 13.65
N GLN A 154 -12.25 6.85 14.24
CA GLN A 154 -13.58 7.35 13.88
C GLN A 154 -13.73 8.85 14.19
N GLU A 155 -13.18 9.32 15.30
CA GLU A 155 -13.17 10.76 15.64
C GLU A 155 -12.32 11.60 14.68
N TRP A 156 -11.31 10.99 14.07
CA TRP A 156 -10.37 11.68 13.19
C TRP A 156 -10.83 11.76 11.72
N LEU A 157 -11.84 10.99 11.33
CA LEU A 157 -12.26 10.90 9.93
C LEU A 157 -12.78 12.23 9.38
N LEU A 158 -12.26 12.60 8.22
CA LEU A 158 -12.79 13.66 7.37
C LEU A 158 -13.75 13.06 6.31
N PRO A 159 -14.57 13.88 5.61
CA PRO A 159 -15.54 13.37 4.62
C PRO A 159 -14.94 12.58 3.46
N ASN A 160 -13.65 12.77 3.18
CA ASN A 160 -12.89 12.07 2.14
C ASN A 160 -12.09 10.88 2.70
N MET A 161 -12.36 10.47 3.94
CA MET A 161 -11.74 9.33 4.61
C MET A 161 -12.81 8.30 4.99
N GLY A 162 -12.43 7.03 4.94
CA GLY A 162 -13.27 5.92 5.36
C GLY A 162 -12.44 4.86 6.09
N VAL A 163 -13.08 4.16 7.02
CA VAL A 163 -12.48 3.03 7.73
C VAL A 163 -13.42 1.84 7.69
N GLN A 164 -12.87 0.66 7.46
CA GLN A 164 -13.58 -0.61 7.52
C GLN A 164 -12.76 -1.64 8.28
N ASP A 165 -13.36 -2.23 9.31
CA ASP A 165 -12.72 -3.34 10.01
C ASP A 165 -12.82 -4.63 9.17
N VAL A 166 -11.70 -5.33 9.08
CA VAL A 166 -11.55 -6.61 8.40
C VAL A 166 -10.89 -7.64 9.31
N LYS A 167 -11.12 -8.93 9.03
CA LYS A 167 -10.54 -10.02 9.80
C LYS A 167 -9.55 -10.81 8.94
N ILE A 168 -8.28 -10.80 9.32
CA ILE A 168 -7.23 -11.57 8.67
C ILE A 168 -7.01 -12.86 9.43
N LYS A 169 -7.32 -13.99 8.79
CA LYS A 169 -7.16 -15.34 9.34
C LYS A 169 -6.02 -16.06 8.62
N HIS A 170 -5.02 -16.48 9.39
CA HIS A 170 -4.01 -17.39 8.88
C HIS A 170 -4.60 -18.79 8.73
N VAL A 171 -4.43 -19.39 7.56
CA VAL A 171 -4.81 -20.79 7.31
C VAL A 171 -3.50 -21.57 7.27
N GLY A 172 -3.27 -22.39 8.30
CA GLY A 172 -2.11 -23.29 8.30
C GLY A 172 -2.11 -24.22 7.08
N LEU A 173 -0.95 -24.76 6.74
CA LEU A 173 -0.88 -25.81 5.73
C LEU A 173 -1.71 -26.99 6.22
N ALA A 174 -2.76 -27.34 5.47
CA ALA A 174 -3.39 -28.64 5.65
C ALA A 174 -2.29 -29.69 5.47
N GLU A 175 -2.11 -30.56 6.46
CA GLU A 175 -1.26 -31.74 6.30
C GLU A 175 -1.74 -32.48 5.04
N LYS A 176 -0.88 -32.57 4.03
CA LYS A 176 -1.10 -33.37 2.84
C LYS A 176 -0.72 -34.81 3.11
#